data_AF-A0A1J5B9B6-F1
#
_entry.id   AF-A0A1J5B9B6-F1
#
_cell.length_a   1.000
_cell.length_b   1.000
_cell.length_c   1.000
_cell.angle_alpha   90.00
_cell.angle_beta   90.00
_cell.angle_gamma   90.00
#
_symmetry.space_group_name_H-M   'P 1'
#
loop_
_entity.id
_entity.type
_entity.pdbx_description
1 polymer ?
#
loop_
_entity_poly.entity_id
_entity_poly.type
_entity_poly.pdbx_seq_one_letter_code
_entity_poly.pdbx_strand_id
1 'polypeptide(L)'
;MPEVSIYQKIKKITDGKIASCYVYYLKPGGRELKHYHQGVELVYVLKGSCQTHQQGKLYVYKKGQIHEVINDSKNQLVFICLTIPPESKKNTIYI
;
A
#
# COMPACT_ATOMS: atom_id res chain seq x y z
N MET A 1 -14.29 -0.59 -19.55
CA MET A 1 -14.94 -0.84 -18.24
C MET A 1 -14.40 0.21 -17.29
N PRO A 2 -15.23 0.97 -16.56
CA PRO A 2 -14.69 1.92 -15.60
C PRO A 2 -13.89 1.13 -14.55
N GLU A 3 -12.61 1.46 -14.37
CA GLU A 3 -11.74 0.81 -13.40
C GLU A 3 -12.35 0.96 -12.01
N VAL A 4 -12.95 -0.11 -11.51
CA VAL A 4 -13.45 -0.14 -10.13
C VAL A 4 -12.22 -0.11 -9.24
N SER A 5 -12.00 1.01 -8.54
CA SER A 5 -10.92 1.14 -7.58
C SER A 5 -10.93 -0.05 -6.61
N ILE A 6 -9.78 -0.71 -6.50
CA ILE A 6 -9.54 -1.83 -5.56
C ILE A 6 -9.69 -1.38 -4.11
N TYR A 7 -9.52 -0.09 -3.85
CA TYR A 7 -9.68 0.52 -2.55
C TYR A 7 -11.13 0.98 -2.34
N GLN A 8 -11.65 0.72 -1.15
CA GLN A 8 -12.90 1.33 -0.69
C GLN A 8 -12.70 2.80 -0.35
N LYS A 9 -11.51 3.12 0.19
CA LYS A 9 -11.14 4.47 0.62
C LYS A 9 -9.63 4.58 0.64
N ILE A 10 -9.15 5.78 0.34
CA ILE A 10 -7.78 6.21 0.60
C ILE A 10 -7.88 7.47 1.44
N LYS A 11 -7.17 7.52 2.56
CA LYS A 11 -7.11 8.70 3.43
C LYS A 11 -5.67 9.21 3.44
N LYS A 12 -5.47 10.39 2.87
CA LYS A 12 -4.20 11.12 2.98
C LYS A 12 -4.00 11.59 4.42
N ILE A 13 -2.82 11.30 4.98
CA ILE A 13 -2.35 11.85 6.25
C ILE A 13 -1.41 13.03 5.96
N THR A 14 -0.42 12.82 5.09
CA THR A 14 0.46 13.89 4.60
C THR A 14 0.98 13.57 3.20
N ASP A 15 1.35 14.61 2.45
CA ASP A 15 2.03 14.53 1.16
C ASP A 15 3.11 15.62 1.13
N GLY A 16 4.05 15.48 2.06
CA GLY A 16 5.07 16.50 2.34
C GLY A 16 6.25 16.41 1.39
N LYS A 17 7.23 17.30 1.56
CA LYS A 17 8.44 17.32 0.72
C LYS A 17 9.37 16.11 0.93
N ILE A 18 9.35 15.54 2.13
CA ILE A 18 10.28 14.46 2.54
C ILE A 18 9.62 13.09 2.38
N ALA A 19 8.33 12.99 2.70
CA ALA A 19 7.59 11.74 2.73
C ALA A 19 6.11 11.97 2.45
N SER A 20 5.46 10.94 1.92
CA SER A 20 4.00 10.85 1.87
C SER A 20 3.50 9.77 2.81
N CYS A 21 2.32 9.97 3.39
CA CYS A 21 1.67 8.98 4.24
C CYS A 21 0.18 8.91 3.96
N TYR A 22 -0.30 7.69 3.73
CA TYR A 22 -1.68 7.39 3.37
C TYR A 22 -2.17 6.16 4.15
N VAL A 23 -3.47 6.15 4.47
CA VAL A 23 -4.17 4.96 4.96
C VAL A 23 -5.02 4.41 3.83
N TYR A 24 -4.80 3.15 3.48
CA TYR A 24 -5.53 2.44 2.43
C TYR A 24 -6.52 1.47 3.05
N TYR A 25 -7.71 1.40 2.47
CA TYR A 25 -8.78 0.49 2.86
C TYR A 25 -9.04 -0.45 1.67
N LEU A 26 -8.28 -1.53 1.58
CA LEU A 26 -8.33 -2.47 0.47
C LEU A 26 -9.56 -3.40 0.63
N LYS A 27 -10.39 -3.49 -0.41
CA LYS A 27 -11.61 -4.31 -0.40
C LYS A 27 -11.26 -5.80 -0.32
N PRO A 28 -12.18 -6.67 0.16
CA PRO A 28 -12.09 -8.11 -0.07
C PRO A 28 -11.89 -8.40 -1.56
N GLY A 29 -10.93 -9.26 -1.91
CA GLY A 29 -10.53 -9.57 -3.29
C GLY A 29 -9.73 -8.47 -4.00
N GLY A 30 -9.49 -7.33 -3.35
CA GLY A 30 -8.67 -6.25 -3.90
C GLY A 30 -7.21 -6.68 -4.01
N ARG A 31 -6.60 -6.38 -5.16
CA ARG A 31 -5.19 -6.66 -5.42
C ARG A 31 -4.50 -5.41 -5.94
N GLU A 32 -3.50 -4.97 -5.19
CA GLU A 32 -2.57 -3.98 -5.68
C GLU A 32 -1.59 -4.64 -6.64
N LEU A 33 -1.39 -4.02 -7.81
CA LEU A 33 -0.47 -4.53 -8.82
C LEU A 33 0.95 -4.58 -8.27
N LYS A 34 1.76 -5.52 -8.77
CA LYS A 34 3.17 -5.60 -8.43
C LYS A 34 3.84 -4.27 -8.76
N HIS A 35 4.56 -3.73 -7.80
CA HIS A 35 5.28 -2.47 -7.96
C HIS A 35 6.49 -2.44 -7.05
N TYR A 36 7.31 -1.42 -7.24
CA TYR A 36 8.39 -1.09 -6.33
C TYR A 36 8.51 0.43 -6.21
N HIS A 37 9.19 0.88 -5.16
CA HIS A 37 9.53 2.27 -4.97
C HIS A 37 11.00 2.56 -5.27
N GLN A 38 11.31 3.72 -5.86
CA GLN A 38 12.65 4.30 -5.97
C GLN A 38 13.14 4.89 -4.62
N GLY A 39 12.57 4.40 -3.53
CA GLY A 39 12.77 4.83 -2.15
C GLY A 39 12.44 3.71 -1.17
N VAL A 40 12.23 4.08 0.09
CA VAL A 40 11.81 3.15 1.15
C VAL A 40 10.31 3.32 1.37
N GLU A 41 9.61 2.20 1.57
CA GLU A 41 8.24 2.18 2.06
C GLU A 41 8.14 1.41 3.37
N LEU A 42 7.36 1.95 4.31
CA LEU A 42 6.96 1.28 5.53
C LEU A 42 5.45 1.06 5.48
N VAL A 43 5.01 -0.19 5.60
CA VAL A 43 3.59 -0.57 5.61
C VAL A 43 3.25 -1.19 6.95
N TYR A 44 2.37 -0.56 7.72
CA TYR A 44 1.87 -1.12 8.98
C TYR A 44 0.39 -1.50 8.86
N VAL A 45 0.07 -2.75 9.18
CA VAL A 45 -1.29 -3.29 9.03
C VAL A 45 -2.12 -2.99 10.27
N LEU A 46 -3.07 -2.05 10.13
CA LEU A 46 -3.94 -1.58 11.20
C LEU A 46 -5.09 -2.55 11.49
N LYS A 47 -5.64 -3.20 10.45
CA LYS A 47 -6.79 -4.10 10.56
C LYS A 47 -6.79 -5.15 9.46
N GLY A 48 -7.13 -6.38 9.83
CA GLY A 48 -7.28 -7.50 8.91
C GLY A 48 -5.95 -8.20 8.60
N SER A 49 -6.08 -9.39 8.02
CA SER A 49 -4.96 -10.21 7.57
C SER A 49 -5.33 -10.85 6.24
N CYS A 50 -4.33 -11.02 5.38
CA CYS A 50 -4.39 -11.70 4.10
C CYS A 50 -3.10 -12.50 3.90
N GLN A 51 -2.98 -13.21 2.77
CA GLN A 51 -1.78 -14.01 2.47
C GLN A 51 -0.47 -13.20 2.55
N THR A 52 -0.49 -11.95 2.12
CA THR A 52 0.72 -11.10 2.01
C THR A 52 0.96 -10.23 3.24
N HIS A 53 -0.07 -9.88 4.00
CA HIS A 53 -0.03 -8.89 5.08
C HIS A 53 -0.82 -9.35 6.31
N GLN A 54 -0.24 -9.20 7.50
CA GLN A 54 -0.82 -9.67 8.76
C GLN A 54 -1.05 -8.52 9.72
N GLN A 55 -2.19 -8.52 10.43
CA GLN A 55 -2.53 -7.47 11.39
C GLN A 55 -1.43 -7.26 12.43
N GLY A 56 -1.10 -5.99 12.70
CA GLY A 56 -0.08 -5.60 13.68
C GLY A 56 1.36 -5.82 13.21
N LYS A 57 1.59 -6.23 11.95
CA LYS A 57 2.93 -6.36 11.38
C LYS A 57 3.33 -5.10 10.62
N LEU A 58 4.62 -4.78 10.73
CA LEU A 58 5.32 -3.79 9.94
C LEU A 58 6.10 -4.50 8.83
N TYR A 59 5.92 -4.03 7.61
CA TYR A 59 6.68 -4.44 6.43
C TYR A 59 7.53 -3.25 6.00
N VAL A 60 8.79 -3.53 5.64
CA VAL A 60 9.72 -2.50 5.17
C VAL A 60 10.23 -2.94 3.81
N TYR A 61 9.92 -2.14 2.79
CA TYR A 61 10.36 -2.36 1.43
C TYR A 61 11.50 -1.40 1.11
N LYS A 62 12.65 -1.97 0.71
CA LYS A 62 13.82 -1.19 0.31
C LYS A 62 13.68 -0.72 -1.14
N LYS A 63 14.51 0.24 -1.54
CA LYS A 63 14.56 0.74 -2.92
C LYS A 63 14.68 -0.40 -3.93
N GLY A 64 13.77 -0.42 -4.90
CA GLY A 64 13.73 -1.43 -5.97
C GLY A 64 13.15 -2.77 -5.54
N GLN A 65 12.76 -2.95 -4.28
CA GLN A 65 12.14 -4.19 -3.83
C GLN A 65 10.71 -4.27 -4.33
N ILE A 66 10.42 -5.31 -5.11
CA ILE A 66 9.10 -5.55 -5.67
C ILE A 66 8.21 -6.15 -4.57
N HIS A 67 6.99 -5.63 -4.46
CA HIS A 67 5.95 -6.17 -3.60
C HIS A 67 4.57 -6.00 -4.23
N GLU A 68 3.60 -6.67 -3.62
CA GLU A 68 2.18 -6.55 -3.92
C GLU A 68 1.37 -6.76 -2.64
N VAL A 69 0.15 -6.23 -2.63
CA VAL A 69 -0.82 -6.49 -1.57
C VAL A 69 -2.01 -7.21 -2.19
N ILE A 70 -2.21 -8.46 -1.77
CA ILE A 70 -3.36 -9.27 -2.19
C ILE A 70 -4.25 -9.46 -0.98
N ASN A 71 -5.46 -8.87 -0.98
CA ASN A 71 -6.47 -9.14 0.04
C ASN A 71 -7.36 -10.30 -0.40
N ASP A 72 -6.89 -11.53 -0.21
CA ASP A 72 -7.62 -12.77 -0.43
C ASP A 72 -8.62 -13.13 0.69
N SER A 73 -8.73 -12.26 1.71
CA SER A 73 -9.67 -12.46 2.81
C SER A 73 -11.10 -12.03 2.44
N LYS A 74 -12.08 -12.48 3.25
CA LYS A 74 -13.48 -12.02 3.16
C LYS A 74 -13.71 -10.64 3.80
N ASN A 75 -12.67 -10.04 4.40
CA ASN A 75 -12.77 -8.82 5.18
C ASN A 75 -11.94 -7.71 4.54
N GLN A 76 -12.22 -6.47 4.91
CA GLN A 76 -11.41 -5.32 4.52
C GLN A 76 -10.02 -5.40 5.19
N LEU A 77 -8.98 -5.11 4.43
CA LEU A 77 -7.62 -4.91 4.93
C LEU A 77 -7.36 -3.40 5.03
N VAL A 78 -6.85 -2.94 6.17
CA VAL A 78 -6.51 -1.53 6.40
C VAL A 78 -5.06 -1.43 6.80
N PHE A 79 -4.29 -0.63 6.08
CA PHE A 79 -2.88 -0.41 6.34
C PHE A 79 -2.50 1.04 6.12
N ILE A 80 -1.45 1.49 6.81
CA ILE A 80 -0.85 2.80 6.65
C ILE A 80 0.50 2.64 5.95
N CYS A 81 0.72 3.39 4.88
CA CYS A 81 1.99 3.45 4.17
C CYS A 81 2.68 4.77 4.47
N LEU A 82 3.99 4.72 4.71
CA LEU A 82 4.89 5.87 4.71
C LEU A 82 5.95 5.63 3.63
N THR A 83 6.00 6.50 2.63
CA THR A 83 6.91 6.37 1.49
C THR A 83 7.90 7.53 1.49
N ILE A 84 9.19 7.22 1.36
CA ILE A 84 10.32 8.17 1.36
C ILE A 84 11.21 7.89 0.14
N PRO A 85 11.31 8.80 -0.86
CA PRO A 85 10.63 10.08 -0.97
C PRO A 85 9.11 9.91 -1.20
N PRO A 86 8.32 10.99 -1.25
CA PRO A 86 6.88 10.89 -1.46
C PRO A 86 6.48 10.04 -2.67
N GLU A 87 5.34 9.38 -2.56
CA GLU A 87 4.72 8.63 -3.64
C GLU A 87 4.49 9.53 -4.86
N SER A 88 4.95 9.09 -6.04
CA SER A 88 4.79 9.81 -7.30
C SER A 88 5.03 8.88 -8.47
N LYS A 89 4.66 9.27 -9.69
CA LYS A 89 4.98 8.49 -10.92
C LYS A 89 6.47 8.25 -11.15
N LYS A 90 7.35 9.06 -10.53
CA LYS A 90 8.81 8.89 -10.59
C LYS A 90 9.32 7.92 -9.51
N ASN A 91 8.58 7.82 -8.40
CA ASN A 91 8.98 7.01 -7.27
C ASN A 91 8.32 5.63 -7.29
N THR A 92 7.06 5.51 -7.66
CA THR A 92 6.30 4.25 -7.68
C THR A 92 6.20 3.72 -9.09
N ILE A 93 6.79 2.55 -9.34
CA ILE A 93 6.85 1.93 -10.66
C ILE A 93 6.12 0.59 -10.61
N TYR A 94 5.02 0.50 -11.38
CA TYR A 94 4.24 -0.72 -11.55
C TYR A 94 4.86 -1.62 -12.63
N ILE A 95 4.65 -2.94 -12.49
CA ILE A 95 5.15 -4.00 -13.39
C ILE A 95 4.00 -4.63 -14.15
#